data_AF-A0A2V3PK51-F1
#
_entry.id   AF-A0A2V3PK51-F1
#
_cell.length_a   1.000
_cell.length_b   1.000
_cell.length_c   1.000
_cell.angle_alpha   90.00
_cell.angle_beta   90.00
_cell.angle_gamma   90.00
#
_symmetry.space_group_name_H-M   'P 1'
#
loop_
_entity.id
_entity.type
_entity.pdbx_description
1 polymer ?
#
loop_
_entity_poly.entity_id
_entity_poly.type
_entity_poly.pdbx_seq_one_letter_code
_entity_poly.pdbx_strand_id
1 'polypeptide(L)'
;MENAINLNEQLTLVTKNVIDSICGIKNIPEGLLPHTVFVEEVNSKGAPFYRKYQMVDMDRVDGNCIVYDKAAGFQDEISLQAVNIDWLITFWKRYLELSGEEEPMPKTLCVFLFPKERFDRNATDEEIIADYQADQEQDLCVEKYTPDEFAAIINDNGINYQEYFTRFINY
;
A
#
# COMPACT_ATOMS: atom_id res chain seq x y z
N MET A 1 6.01 -22.56 13.70
CA MET A 1 7.26 -21.92 13.23
C MET A 1 6.84 -20.65 12.55
N GLU A 2 7.17 -19.49 13.14
CA GLU A 2 7.00 -18.18 12.50
C GLU A 2 7.90 -18.12 11.26
N ASN A 3 7.30 -17.91 10.09
CA ASN A 3 8.04 -17.37 8.96
C ASN A 3 8.27 -15.89 9.29
N ALA A 4 9.38 -15.60 9.98
CA ALA A 4 9.82 -14.23 10.16
C ALA A 4 10.07 -13.64 8.77
N ILE A 5 9.28 -12.62 8.41
CA ILE A 5 9.45 -11.89 7.17
C ILE A 5 10.85 -11.29 7.17
N ASN A 6 11.67 -11.65 6.20
CA ASN A 6 13.04 -11.16 6.13
C ASN A 6 13.09 -9.71 5.60
N LEU A 7 14.22 -9.03 5.76
CA LEU A 7 14.35 -7.62 5.36
C LEU A 7 14.03 -7.35 3.88
N ASN A 8 14.34 -8.31 2.99
CA ASN A 8 14.05 -8.15 1.55
C ASN A 8 12.55 -8.27 1.27
N GLU A 9 11.85 -9.16 1.97
CA GLU A 9 10.39 -9.27 1.87
C GLU A 9 9.71 -8.02 2.44
N GLN A 10 10.23 -7.44 3.53
CA GLN A 10 9.73 -6.16 4.06
C GLN A 10 9.92 -5.03 3.05
N LEU A 11 11.11 -4.91 2.46
CA LEU A 11 11.38 -3.92 1.42
C LEU A 11 10.46 -4.13 0.21
N THR A 12 10.25 -5.38 -0.21
CA THR A 12 9.35 -5.72 -1.32
C THR A 12 7.92 -5.27 -1.06
N LEU A 13 7.43 -5.48 0.17
CA LEU A 13 6.10 -5.04 0.58
C LEU A 13 5.98 -3.51 0.57
N VAL A 14 6.97 -2.80 1.10
CA VAL A 14 6.98 -1.33 1.10
C VAL A 14 7.03 -0.79 -0.32
N THR A 15 7.90 -1.33 -1.19
CA THR A 15 7.96 -0.96 -2.61
C THR A 15 6.61 -1.17 -3.30
N LYS A 16 5.96 -2.32 -3.04
CA LYS A 16 4.63 -2.59 -3.60
C LYS A 16 3.59 -1.57 -3.14
N ASN A 17 3.57 -1.21 -1.85
CA ASN A 17 2.61 -0.22 -1.35
C ASN A 17 2.79 1.16 -1.99
N VAL A 18 4.04 1.57 -2.25
CA VAL A 18 4.34 2.82 -2.99
C VAL A 18 3.85 2.72 -4.42
N ILE A 19 4.11 1.61 -5.12
CA ILE A 19 3.64 1.39 -6.50
C ILE A 19 2.11 1.38 -6.57
N ASP A 20 1.44 0.66 -5.67
CA ASP A 20 -0.02 0.58 -5.62
C ASP A 20 -0.63 1.98 -5.39
N SER A 21 0.02 2.83 -4.58
CA SER A 21 -0.38 4.23 -4.37
C SER A 21 -0.22 5.07 -5.65
N ILE A 22 0.92 4.93 -6.35
CA ILE A 22 1.18 5.60 -7.63
C ILE A 22 0.18 5.16 -8.71
N CYS A 23 -0.08 3.86 -8.84
CA CYS A 23 -1.06 3.31 -9.78
C CYS A 23 -2.49 3.75 -9.44
N GLY A 24 -2.77 4.00 -8.15
CA GLY A 24 -4.04 4.54 -7.67
C GLY A 24 -4.29 6.02 -7.98
N ILE A 25 -3.30 6.77 -8.48
CA ILE A 25 -3.46 8.18 -8.87
C ILE A 25 -4.56 8.31 -9.92
N LYS A 26 -5.62 9.06 -9.59
CA LYS A 26 -6.77 9.25 -10.49
C LYS A 26 -6.48 10.26 -11.59
N ASN A 27 -5.90 11.41 -11.22
CA ASN A 27 -5.59 12.52 -12.11
C ASN A 27 -4.11 12.86 -12.01
N ILE A 28 -3.42 12.92 -13.14
CA ILE A 28 -2.01 13.33 -13.20
C ILE A 28 -1.98 14.87 -13.22
N PRO A 29 -1.46 15.54 -12.17
CA PRO A 29 -1.39 17.00 -12.15
C PRO A 29 -0.32 17.53 -13.11
N GLU A 30 -0.52 18.76 -13.59
CA GLU A 30 0.43 19.44 -14.45
C GLU A 30 1.79 19.58 -13.75
N GLY A 31 2.87 19.26 -14.48
CA GLY A 31 4.24 19.34 -13.97
C GLY A 31 4.70 18.15 -13.13
N LEU A 32 3.90 17.08 -12.99
CA LEU A 32 4.36 15.82 -12.41
C LEU A 32 5.27 15.05 -13.37
N LEU A 33 4.89 15.01 -14.65
CA LEU A 33 5.67 14.39 -15.73
C LEU A 33 6.18 15.47 -16.71
N PRO A 34 7.37 15.29 -17.30
CA PRO A 34 8.31 14.19 -17.05
C PRO A 34 8.98 14.27 -15.67
N HIS A 35 9.24 13.12 -15.05
CA HIS A 35 9.92 13.03 -13.75
C HIS A 35 11.26 12.33 -13.85
N THR A 36 12.26 12.78 -13.09
CA THR A 36 13.57 12.09 -13.06
C THR A 36 13.46 10.84 -12.20
N VAL A 37 13.89 9.70 -12.74
CA VAL A 37 13.97 8.43 -12.00
C VAL A 37 15.30 7.73 -12.27
N PHE A 38 15.71 6.85 -11.36
CA PHE A 38 16.88 5.99 -11.56
C PHE A 38 16.46 4.52 -11.50
N VAL A 39 17.01 3.75 -12.43
CA VAL A 39 16.73 2.31 -12.60
C VAL A 39 18.02 1.57 -12.37
N GLU A 40 17.98 0.50 -11.57
CA GLU A 40 19.14 -0.38 -11.40
C GLU A 40 19.26 -1.30 -12.62
N GLU A 41 20.37 -1.20 -13.33
CA GLU A 41 20.70 -2.03 -14.49
C GLU A 41 21.99 -2.81 -14.24
N VAL A 42 22.18 -3.88 -15.00
CA VAL A 42 23.40 -4.70 -14.95
C VAL A 42 24.23 -4.44 -16.19
N ASN A 43 25.50 -4.07 -16.02
CA ASN A 43 26.38 -3.84 -17.16
C ASN A 43 26.91 -5.17 -17.75
N SER A 44 27.66 -5.08 -18.85
CA SER A 44 28.24 -6.25 -19.52
C SER A 44 29.19 -7.09 -18.66
N LYS A 45 29.62 -6.59 -17.50
CA LYS A 45 30.47 -7.30 -16.53
C LYS A 45 29.68 -7.88 -15.36
N GLY A 46 28.35 -7.80 -15.38
CA GLY A 46 27.50 -8.28 -14.28
C GLY A 46 27.45 -7.35 -13.07
N ALA A 47 28.02 -6.14 -13.15
CA ALA A 47 27.99 -5.21 -12.02
C ALA A 47 26.77 -4.27 -12.11
N PRO A 48 26.06 -4.04 -10.98
CA PRO A 48 24.93 -3.13 -10.94
C PRO A 48 25.39 -1.68 -11.10
N PHE A 49 24.59 -0.89 -11.81
CA PHE A 49 24.74 0.56 -11.90
C PHE A 49 23.36 1.21 -12.04
N TYR A 50 23.24 2.45 -11.59
CA TYR A 50 22.01 3.20 -11.79
C TYR A 50 22.07 4.02 -13.07
N ARG A 51 21.06 3.87 -13.92
CA ARG A 51 20.86 4.73 -15.08
C ARG A 51 19.76 5.74 -14.80
N LYS A 52 20.02 6.99 -15.16
CA LYS A 52 19.07 8.09 -15.07
C LYS A 52 18.14 8.10 -16.27
N TYR A 53 16.84 8.16 -16.02
CA TYR A 53 15.80 8.32 -17.03
C TYR A 53 14.90 9.53 -16.74
N GLN A 54 14.11 9.92 -17.75
CA GLN A 54 12.89 10.71 -17.54
C GLN A 54 11.69 9.77 -17.69
N MET A 55 10.93 9.56 -16.63
CA MET A 55 9.62 8.92 -16.72
C MET A 55 8.65 9.91 -17.37
N VAL A 56 8.06 9.54 -18.49
CA VAL A 56 7.24 10.43 -19.32
C VAL A 56 5.76 10.02 -19.35
N ASP A 57 5.47 8.76 -19.04
CA ASP A 57 4.11 8.23 -18.95
C ASP A 57 4.05 7.03 -18.00
N MET A 58 2.85 6.62 -17.58
CA MET A 58 2.63 5.50 -16.67
C MET A 58 1.46 4.65 -17.12
N ASP A 59 1.69 3.34 -17.23
CA ASP A 59 0.62 2.34 -17.29
C ASP A 59 0.25 1.91 -15.87
N ARG A 60 -0.84 2.51 -15.38
CA ARG A 60 -1.38 2.27 -14.04
C ARG A 60 -2.05 0.90 -13.88
N VAL A 61 -2.38 0.21 -14.98
CA VAL A 61 -3.06 -1.09 -14.92
C VAL A 61 -2.02 -2.19 -14.71
N ASP A 62 -0.96 -2.16 -15.50
CA ASP A 62 0.08 -3.19 -15.46
C ASP A 62 1.24 -2.85 -14.52
N GLY A 63 1.26 -1.62 -13.98
CA GLY A 63 2.33 -1.15 -13.08
C GLY A 63 3.64 -0.89 -13.83
N ASN A 64 3.53 -0.46 -15.08
CA ASN A 64 4.66 -0.09 -15.92
C ASN A 64 4.75 1.43 -16.09
N CYS A 65 5.90 1.88 -16.58
CA CYS A 65 6.12 3.26 -16.94
C CYS A 65 6.94 3.36 -18.21
N ILE A 66 6.74 4.46 -18.91
CA ILE A 66 7.49 4.81 -20.10
C ILE A 66 8.64 5.71 -19.68
N VAL A 67 9.85 5.29 -19.97
CA VAL A 67 11.09 6.01 -19.64
C VAL A 67 11.82 6.47 -20.89
N TYR A 68 12.41 7.66 -20.82
CA TYR A 68 13.20 8.26 -21.88
C TYR A 68 14.64 8.51 -21.42
N ASP A 69 15.61 7.89 -22.10
CA ASP A 69 17.03 8.18 -21.92
C ASP A 69 17.41 9.32 -22.88
N LYS A 70 17.58 10.52 -22.32
CA LYS A 70 17.98 11.70 -23.10
C LYS A 70 19.37 11.58 -23.73
N ALA A 71 20.28 10.84 -23.10
CA ALA A 71 21.65 10.69 -23.60
C ALA A 71 21.70 9.75 -24.81
N ALA A 72 20.92 8.68 -24.78
CA ALA A 72 20.85 7.69 -25.86
C ALA A 72 19.73 7.97 -26.88
N GLY A 73 18.77 8.86 -26.55
CA GLY A 73 17.68 9.27 -27.42
C GLY A 73 16.63 8.18 -27.65
N PHE A 74 16.50 7.20 -26.75
CA PHE A 74 15.50 6.13 -26.86
C PHE A 74 14.49 6.17 -25.73
N GLN A 75 13.34 5.55 -26.00
CA GLN A 75 12.26 5.36 -25.05
C GLN A 75 12.04 3.86 -24.87
N ASP A 76 11.70 3.45 -23.64
CA ASP A 76 11.43 2.06 -23.30
C ASP A 76 10.28 1.97 -22.29
N GLU A 77 9.68 0.80 -22.20
CA GLU A 77 8.66 0.48 -21.20
C GLU A 77 9.27 -0.45 -20.14
N ILE A 78 9.21 -0.03 -18.89
CA ILE A 78 9.75 -0.80 -17.76
C ILE A 78 8.73 -0.92 -16.64
N SER A 79 8.84 -1.97 -15.84
CA SER A 79 8.07 -2.08 -14.60
C SER A 79 8.49 -1.00 -13.60
N LEU A 80 7.52 -0.39 -12.91
CA LEU A 80 7.79 0.50 -11.77
C LEU A 80 8.62 -0.19 -10.68
N GLN A 81 8.55 -1.53 -10.58
CA GLN A 81 9.36 -2.33 -9.67
C GLN A 81 10.87 -2.24 -9.95
N ALA A 82 11.26 -1.95 -11.20
CA ALA A 82 12.67 -1.78 -11.58
C ALA A 82 13.23 -0.39 -11.20
N VAL A 83 12.34 0.57 -10.93
CA VAL A 83 12.73 1.90 -10.47
C VAL A 83 13.19 1.82 -9.03
N ASN A 84 14.29 2.48 -8.72
CA ASN A 84 14.77 2.60 -7.35
C ASN A 84 13.70 3.28 -6.46
N ILE A 85 13.43 2.66 -5.30
CA ILE A 85 12.33 3.06 -4.41
C ILE A 85 12.40 4.53 -3.97
N ASP A 86 13.59 5.10 -3.75
CA ASP A 86 13.73 6.50 -3.34
C ASP A 86 13.19 7.46 -4.41
N TRP A 87 13.30 7.08 -5.68
CA TRP A 87 12.76 7.84 -6.80
C TRP A 87 11.26 7.65 -6.99
N LEU A 88 10.72 6.47 -6.66
CA LEU A 88 9.27 6.28 -6.54
C LEU A 88 8.68 7.14 -5.41
N ILE A 89 9.34 7.20 -4.25
CA ILE A 89 8.94 8.05 -3.14
C ILE A 89 9.03 9.53 -3.52
N THR A 90 10.08 9.94 -4.24
CA THR A 90 10.22 11.32 -4.72
C THR A 90 9.10 11.68 -5.70
N PHE A 91 8.73 10.76 -6.59
CA PHE A 91 7.60 10.91 -7.49
C PHE A 91 6.28 11.04 -6.72
N TRP A 92 6.03 10.16 -5.76
CA TRP A 92 4.83 10.18 -4.92
C TRP A 92 4.69 11.47 -4.11
N LYS A 93 5.76 11.92 -3.46
CA LYS A 93 5.78 13.21 -2.74
C LYS A 93 5.48 14.38 -3.66
N ARG A 94 6.07 14.38 -4.86
CA ARG A 94 5.81 15.42 -5.86
C ARG A 94 4.34 15.42 -6.31
N TYR A 95 3.74 14.25 -6.44
CA TYR A 95 2.31 14.13 -6.71
C TYR A 95 1.49 14.80 -5.59
N LEU A 96 1.72 14.46 -4.33
CA LEU A 96 1.00 15.03 -3.19
C LEU A 96 1.14 16.56 -3.12
N GLU A 97 2.35 17.09 -3.34
CA GLU A 97 2.61 18.54 -3.41
C GLU A 97 1.77 19.24 -4.49
N LEU A 98 1.60 18.61 -5.65
CA LEU A 98 0.91 19.19 -6.80
C LEU A 98 -0.62 18.98 -6.75
N SER A 99 -1.08 17.86 -6.20
CA SER A 99 -2.50 17.54 -6.08
C SER A 99 -3.14 18.24 -4.87
N GLY A 100 -2.36 18.57 -3.84
CA GLY A 100 -2.87 19.05 -2.55
C GLY A 100 -3.53 17.94 -1.73
N GLU A 101 -3.37 16.67 -2.12
CA GLU A 101 -3.83 15.53 -1.33
C GLU A 101 -2.89 15.32 -0.13
N GLU A 102 -3.47 14.90 0.99
CA GLU A 102 -2.69 14.50 2.17
C GLU A 102 -2.12 13.10 1.98
N GLU A 103 -0.94 12.85 2.54
CA GLU A 103 -0.35 11.52 2.55
C GLU A 103 -1.29 10.56 3.30
N PRO A 104 -1.71 9.43 2.69
CA PRO A 104 -2.57 8.48 3.37
C PRO A 104 -1.85 7.94 4.59
N MET A 105 -2.56 7.86 5.72
CA MET A 105 -1.99 7.22 6.91
C MET A 105 -1.61 5.78 6.57
N PRO A 106 -0.44 5.29 7.02
CA PRO A 106 -0.05 3.92 6.79
C PRO A 106 -1.09 2.99 7.41
N LYS A 107 -1.54 2.00 6.64
CA LYS A 107 -2.44 0.97 7.15
C LYS A 107 -1.77 0.26 8.32
N THR A 108 -2.49 0.11 9.42
CA THR A 108 -2.00 -0.59 10.61
C THR A 108 -2.83 -1.83 10.86
N LEU A 109 -2.19 -2.87 11.39
CA LEU A 109 -2.90 -4.08 11.74
C LEU A 109 -3.88 -3.77 12.88
N CYS A 110 -5.17 -3.88 12.58
CA CYS A 110 -6.26 -3.69 13.53
C CYS A 110 -7.02 -5.01 13.72
N VAL A 111 -7.62 -5.17 14.89
CA VAL A 111 -8.53 -6.25 15.23
C VAL A 111 -9.96 -5.75 15.05
N PHE A 112 -10.72 -6.44 14.22
CA PHE A 112 -12.15 -6.19 14.06
C PHE A 112 -12.95 -7.31 14.73
N LEU A 113 -13.88 -6.94 15.60
CA LEU A 113 -14.87 -7.83 16.17
C LEU A 113 -16.21 -7.56 15.48
N PHE A 114 -16.77 -8.57 14.85
CA PHE A 114 -18.00 -8.42 14.06
C PHE A 114 -19.05 -9.47 14.47
N PRO A 115 -20.33 -9.08 14.64
CA PRO A 115 -21.33 -9.93 15.27
C PRO A 115 -21.78 -11.08 14.35
N LYS A 116 -21.93 -12.27 14.92
CA LYS A 116 -22.37 -13.49 14.21
C LYS A 116 -23.77 -13.39 13.63
N GLU A 117 -24.62 -12.53 14.18
CA GLU A 117 -25.98 -12.32 13.71
C GLU A 117 -26.05 -11.58 12.36
N ARG A 118 -25.00 -10.82 12.02
CA ARG A 118 -24.96 -9.97 10.80
C ARG A 118 -24.02 -10.51 9.73
N PHE A 119 -23.06 -11.34 10.13
CA PHE A 119 -22.00 -11.79 9.26
C PHE A 119 -21.78 -13.29 9.34
N ASP A 120 -21.46 -13.88 8.20
CA ASP A 120 -20.83 -15.19 8.18
C ASP A 120 -19.36 -15.09 8.61
N ARG A 121 -18.82 -16.20 9.14
CA ARG A 121 -17.40 -16.28 9.57
C ARG A 121 -16.40 -15.92 8.46
N ASN A 122 -16.80 -16.13 7.21
CA ASN A 122 -16.01 -15.89 6.00
C ASN A 122 -16.35 -14.56 5.31
N ALA A 123 -17.03 -13.63 5.97
CA ALA A 123 -17.19 -12.26 5.50
C ALA A 123 -15.84 -11.65 5.09
N THR A 124 -15.86 -10.86 4.01
CA THR A 124 -14.66 -10.22 3.46
C THR A 124 -14.24 -9.03 4.31
N ASP A 125 -12.98 -8.62 4.14
CA ASP A 125 -12.46 -7.45 4.84
C ASP A 125 -13.24 -6.18 4.44
N GLU A 126 -13.64 -6.07 3.17
CA GLU A 126 -14.44 -4.94 2.66
C GLU A 126 -15.83 -4.88 3.29
N GLU A 127 -16.51 -6.02 3.47
CA GLU A 127 -17.82 -6.09 4.10
C GLU A 127 -17.75 -5.66 5.58
N ILE A 128 -16.76 -6.16 6.31
CA ILE A 128 -16.56 -5.84 7.73
C ILE A 128 -16.21 -4.36 7.91
N ILE A 129 -15.31 -3.83 7.07
CA ILE A 129 -14.90 -2.42 7.12
C ILE A 129 -16.06 -1.49 6.76
N ALA A 130 -16.83 -1.83 5.72
CA ALA A 130 -17.97 -1.03 5.29
C ALA A 130 -19.02 -0.90 6.41
N ASP A 131 -19.24 -1.98 7.17
CA ASP A 131 -20.17 -1.97 8.30
C ASP A 131 -19.63 -1.17 9.49
N TYR A 132 -18.35 -1.29 9.81
CA TYR A 132 -17.69 -0.47 10.83
C TYR A 132 -17.78 1.04 10.52
N GLN A 133 -17.70 1.39 9.23
CA GLN A 133 -17.82 2.76 8.75
C GLN A 133 -19.28 3.24 8.62
N ALA A 134 -20.23 2.31 8.53
CA ALA A 134 -21.65 2.63 8.57
C ALA A 134 -22.07 3.00 10.00
N ASP A 135 -23.01 3.93 10.10
CA ASP A 135 -23.42 4.62 11.32
C ASP A 135 -23.56 3.73 12.57
N GLN A 136 -22.93 4.13 13.68
CA GLN A 136 -22.75 3.29 14.89
C GLN A 136 -23.88 3.38 15.93
N GLU A 137 -25.07 3.87 15.56
CA GLU A 137 -26.23 3.94 16.46
C GLU A 137 -26.93 2.58 16.70
N GLN A 138 -26.30 1.47 16.32
CA GLN A 138 -26.86 0.11 16.42
C GLN A 138 -26.28 -0.66 17.61
N ASP A 139 -27.14 -1.44 18.28
CA ASP A 139 -26.85 -2.19 19.50
C ASP A 139 -25.79 -3.30 19.33
N LEU A 140 -25.54 -3.76 18.09
CA LEU A 140 -24.53 -4.77 17.72
C LEU A 140 -23.70 -4.29 16.52
N CYS A 141 -22.77 -3.37 16.77
CA CYS A 141 -21.87 -2.83 15.75
C CYS A 141 -20.56 -3.63 15.64
N VAL A 142 -19.85 -3.45 14.52
CA VAL A 142 -18.47 -3.89 14.39
C VAL A 142 -17.59 -3.01 15.26
N GLU A 143 -16.72 -3.62 16.08
CA GLU A 143 -15.77 -2.92 16.94
C GLU A 143 -14.35 -3.03 16.37
N LYS A 144 -13.54 -1.99 16.57
CA LYS A 144 -12.14 -1.94 16.11
C LYS A 144 -11.19 -1.68 17.28
N TYR A 145 -10.15 -2.49 17.39
CA TYR A 145 -9.10 -2.39 18.39
C TYR A 145 -7.71 -2.50 17.77
N THR A 146 -6.70 -1.99 18.46
CA THR A 146 -5.32 -2.41 18.22
C THR A 146 -5.08 -3.82 18.79
N PRO A 147 -4.04 -4.55 18.34
CA PRO A 147 -3.69 -5.86 18.92
C PRO A 147 -3.44 -5.81 20.43
N ASP A 148 -2.83 -4.72 20.93
CA ASP A 148 -2.54 -4.55 22.34
C ASP A 148 -3.81 -4.28 23.17
N GLU A 149 -4.72 -3.44 22.68
CA GLU A 149 -6.02 -3.23 23.31
C GLU A 149 -6.83 -4.53 23.33
N PHE A 150 -6.87 -5.27 22.22
CA PHE A 150 -7.56 -6.54 22.15
C PHE A 150 -6.97 -7.57 23.12
N ALA A 151 -5.65 -7.63 23.25
CA ALA A 151 -4.97 -8.50 24.20
C ALA A 151 -5.32 -8.12 25.65
N ALA A 152 -5.31 -6.83 25.99
CA ALA A 152 -5.71 -6.35 27.31
C ALA A 152 -7.17 -6.74 27.62
N ILE A 153 -8.07 -6.57 26.65
CA ILE A 153 -9.48 -6.93 26.82
C ILE A 153 -9.67 -8.43 27.09
N ILE A 154 -8.98 -9.30 26.36
CA ILE A 154 -9.00 -10.75 26.59
C ILE A 154 -8.48 -11.09 27.98
N ASN A 155 -7.38 -10.47 28.40
CA ASN A 155 -6.68 -10.79 29.64
C ASN A 155 -7.43 -10.28 30.88
N ASP A 156 -8.01 -9.08 30.80
CA ASP A 156 -8.52 -8.35 31.98
C ASP A 156 -10.02 -8.55 32.20
N ASN A 157 -10.83 -8.59 31.13
CA ASN A 157 -12.28 -8.48 31.25
C ASN A 157 -13.04 -9.81 31.11
N GLY A 158 -12.38 -10.92 30.78
CA GLY A 158 -13.01 -12.24 30.69
C GLY A 158 -14.30 -12.25 29.85
N ILE A 159 -14.31 -11.51 28.73
CA ILE A 159 -15.55 -11.17 28.01
C ILE A 159 -16.07 -12.35 27.19
N ASN A 160 -17.40 -12.49 27.19
CA ASN A 160 -18.17 -13.48 26.44
C ASN A 160 -18.28 -13.11 24.95
N TYR A 161 -17.20 -13.22 24.18
CA TYR A 161 -17.20 -13.04 22.71
C TYR A 161 -17.80 -14.21 21.94
N GLN A 162 -18.67 -15.02 22.57
CA GLN A 162 -19.35 -16.10 21.87
C GLN A 162 -20.26 -15.58 20.74
N GLU A 163 -20.65 -14.31 20.76
CA GLU A 163 -21.50 -13.70 19.72
C GLU A 163 -20.73 -12.97 18.62
N TYR A 164 -19.39 -12.95 18.66
CA TYR A 164 -18.57 -12.25 17.68
C TYR A 164 -17.60 -13.20 16.97
N PHE A 165 -17.29 -12.86 15.73
CA PHE A 165 -16.11 -13.32 15.03
C PHE A 165 -15.00 -12.27 15.13
N THR A 166 -13.75 -12.70 14.93
CA THR A 166 -12.56 -11.84 15.01
C THR A 166 -11.76 -11.94 13.71
N ARG A 167 -11.34 -10.81 13.16
CA ARG A 167 -10.42 -10.72 12.01
C ARG A 167 -9.33 -9.69 12.28
N PHE A 168 -8.11 -9.99 11.88
CA PHE A 168 -7.01 -9.03 11.84
C PHE A 168 -6.91 -8.48 10.42
N ILE A 169 -7.02 -7.17 10.26
CA ILE A 169 -7.07 -6.49 8.97
C ILE A 169 -6.08 -5.32 8.99
N ASN A 170 -5.31 -5.14 7.92
CA ASN A 170 -4.53 -3.92 7.73
C ASN A 170 -5.49 -2.80 7.29
N TYR A 171 -5.79 -1.88 8.22
CA TYR A 171 -6.75 -0.78 8.06
C TYR A 171 -6.06 0.58 8.01
#